data_AF-A0A7R7ZVZ2-F1
#
_entry.id   AF-A0A7R7ZVZ2-F1
#
_cell.length_a   1.000
_cell.length_b   1.000
_cell.length_c   1.000
_cell.angle_alpha   90.00
_cell.angle_beta   90.00
_cell.angle_gamma   90.00
#
_symmetry.space_group_name_H-M   'P 1'
#
loop_
_entity.id
_entity.type
_entity.pdbx_description
1 polymer ?
#
loop_
_entity_poly.entity_id
_entity_poly.type
_entity_poly.pdbx_seq_one_letter_code
_entity_poly.pdbx_strand_id
1 'polypeptide(L)'
;MTGSTPLTALEAFLLSHPSIGYIPPTSAEYVPTASRGWIAGINARPLAIVQPQSPADVAALVKFAKSHAVPFTVRSGGHNLEGRPF
;
A
#
# COMPACT_ATOMS: atom_id res chain seq x y z
N MET A 1 20.49 4.02 2.19
CA MET A 1 20.05 2.61 2.35
C MET A 1 19.14 2.54 3.57
N THR A 2 17.83 2.73 3.41
CA THR A 2 16.86 2.80 4.55
C THR A 2 15.54 2.06 4.25
N GLY A 3 15.50 1.24 3.19
CA GLY A 3 14.27 0.59 2.72
C GLY A 3 13.79 -0.63 3.52
N SER A 4 14.58 -1.22 4.43
CA SER A 4 14.20 -2.49 5.07
C SER A 4 13.33 -2.34 6.32
N THR A 5 13.55 -1.32 7.15
CA THR A 5 12.85 -1.17 8.45
C THR A 5 11.33 -1.05 8.33
N PRO A 6 10.77 -0.18 7.47
CA PRO A 6 9.30 -0.05 7.37
C PRO A 6 8.64 -1.26 6.69
N LEU A 7 9.34 -1.93 5.76
CA LEU A 7 8.82 -3.12 5.09
C LEU A 7 8.76 -4.30 6.07
N THR A 8 9.82 -4.54 6.83
CA THR A 8 9.84 -5.59 7.85
C THR A 8 8.79 -5.34 8.94
N ALA A 9 8.61 -4.08 9.37
CA ALA A 9 7.56 -3.74 10.33
C ALA A 9 6.15 -3.99 9.77
N LEU A 10 5.93 -3.69 8.49
CA LEU A 10 4.66 -3.97 7.80
C LEU A 10 4.40 -5.47 7.70
N GLU A 11 5.39 -6.26 7.29
CA GLU A 11 5.28 -7.70 7.19
C GLU A 11 4.96 -8.34 8.56
N ALA A 12 5.63 -7.89 9.62
CA ALA A 12 5.33 -8.34 10.98
C ALA A 12 3.90 -7.96 11.42
N PHE A 13 3.44 -6.74 11.08
CA PHE A 13 2.06 -6.31 11.34
C PHE A 13 1.02 -7.18 10.61
N LEU A 14 1.29 -7.54 9.36
CA LEU A 14 0.40 -8.35 8.52
C LEU A 14 0.26 -9.79 9.00
N LEU A 15 1.28 -10.34 9.69
CA LEU A 15 1.15 -11.65 10.36
C LEU A 15 0.01 -11.66 11.39
N SER A 16 -0.30 -10.50 12.00
CA SER A 16 -1.43 -10.36 12.95
C SER A 16 -2.76 -10.02 12.26
N HIS A 17 -2.77 -9.78 10.94
CA HIS A 17 -3.93 -9.33 10.17
C HIS A 17 -4.05 -10.14 8.85
N PRO A 18 -4.32 -11.46 8.93
CA PRO A 18 -4.32 -12.35 7.76
C PRO A 18 -5.44 -12.04 6.75
N SER A 19 -6.44 -11.25 7.12
CA SER A 19 -7.50 -10.75 6.23
C SER A 19 -6.97 -9.74 5.20
N ILE A 20 -5.85 -9.07 5.47
CA ILE A 20 -5.33 -8.00 4.63
C ILE A 20 -4.52 -8.60 3.49
N GLY A 21 -4.98 -8.41 2.26
CA GLY A 21 -4.20 -8.79 1.08
C GLY A 21 -2.89 -8.00 1.02
N TYR A 22 -1.80 -8.66 0.64
CA TYR A 22 -0.46 -8.07 0.59
C TYR A 22 0.22 -8.41 -0.73
N ILE A 23 0.72 -7.39 -1.42
CA ILE A 23 1.52 -7.52 -2.63
C ILE A 23 2.88 -6.88 -2.35
N PRO A 24 3.93 -7.69 -2.12
CA PRO A 24 5.28 -7.18 -1.90
C PRO A 24 5.87 -6.63 -3.20
N PRO A 25 6.90 -5.75 -3.12
CA PRO A 25 7.58 -5.22 -4.30
C PRO A 25 8.25 -6.28 -5.19
N THR A 26 8.47 -7.48 -4.65
CA THR A 26 9.03 -8.64 -5.35
C THR A 26 7.98 -9.48 -6.08
N SER A 27 6.69 -9.21 -5.89
CA SER A 27 5.62 -9.96 -6.55
C SER A 27 5.51 -9.60 -8.03
N ALA A 28 5.24 -10.59 -8.88
CA ALA A 28 4.91 -10.36 -10.29
C ALA A 28 3.67 -9.45 -10.46
N GLU A 29 2.76 -9.46 -9.47
CA GLU A 29 1.56 -8.62 -9.46
C GLU A 29 1.82 -7.18 -9.02
N TYR A 30 3.01 -6.87 -8.51
CA TYR A 30 3.34 -5.54 -8.01
C TYR A 30 3.31 -4.50 -9.12
N VAL A 31 4.05 -4.73 -10.22
CA VAL A 31 4.11 -3.79 -11.35
C VAL A 31 2.72 -3.55 -11.97
N PRO A 32 1.94 -4.58 -12.36
CA PRO A 32 0.62 -4.36 -12.94
C PRO A 32 -0.32 -3.68 -11.92
N THR A 33 -0.24 -4.00 -10.63
CA THR A 33 -1.12 -3.38 -9.63
C THR A 33 -0.71 -1.95 -9.29
N ALA A 34 0.58 -1.66 -9.14
CA ALA A 34 1.10 -0.30 -8.90
C ALA A 34 0.77 0.62 -10.07
N SER A 35 0.86 0.11 -11.31
CA SER A 35 0.68 0.88 -12.54
C SER A 35 -0.78 1.08 -12.96
N ARG A 36 -1.77 0.55 -12.22
CA ARG A 36 -3.22 0.76 -12.43
C ARG A 36 -3.69 2.19 -12.09
N GLY A 37 -2.91 3.21 -12.43
CA GLY A 37 -3.30 4.62 -12.35
C GLY A 37 -3.86 5.11 -13.69
N TRP A 38 -4.93 5.90 -13.65
CA TRP A 38 -5.54 6.50 -14.85
C TRP A 38 -4.62 7.54 -15.52
N ILE A 39 -3.74 8.18 -14.75
CA ILE A 39 -2.80 9.18 -15.29
C ILE A 39 -1.53 8.46 -15.74
N ALA A 40 -1.40 8.30 -17.06
CA ALA A 40 -0.16 7.92 -17.70
C ALA A 40 0.96 8.90 -17.31
N GLY A 41 1.98 8.42 -16.57
CA GLY A 41 3.17 9.21 -16.23
C GLY A 41 3.49 9.31 -14.75
N ILE A 42 2.59 8.90 -13.85
CA ILE A 42 2.93 8.80 -12.43
C ILE A 42 3.67 7.48 -12.19
N ASN A 43 4.99 7.59 -12.07
CA ASN A 43 5.90 6.46 -11.84
C ASN A 43 6.12 6.21 -10.33
N ALA A 44 5.06 6.25 -9.53
CA ALA A 44 5.17 5.99 -8.10
C ALA A 44 5.56 4.51 -7.86
N ARG A 45 6.56 4.30 -6.99
CA ARG A 45 7.04 2.98 -6.56
C ARG A 45 6.73 2.80 -5.08
N PRO A 46 5.48 2.42 -4.72
CA PRO A 46 5.10 2.25 -3.32
C PRO A 46 5.93 1.16 -2.64
N LEU A 47 6.21 1.30 -1.34
CA LEU A 47 6.94 0.30 -0.55
C LEU A 47 6.33 -1.10 -0.68
N ALA A 48 5.01 -1.18 -0.61
CA ALA A 48 4.19 -2.35 -0.86
C ALA A 48 2.75 -1.93 -1.17
N ILE A 49 1.91 -2.87 -1.59
CA ILE A 49 0.47 -2.63 -1.78
C ILE A 49 -0.30 -3.54 -0.82
N VAL A 50 -1.21 -2.95 -0.06
CA VAL A 50 -2.11 -3.66 0.86
C VAL A 50 -3.56 -3.50 0.42
N GLN A 51 -4.36 -4.54 0.60
CA GLN A 51 -5.74 -4.63 0.14
C GLN A 51 -6.65 -5.03 1.32
N PRO A 52 -6.99 -4.08 2.21
CA PRO A 52 -7.88 -4.34 3.34
C PRO A 52 -9.25 -4.83 2.86
N GLN A 53 -9.86 -5.78 3.60
CA GLN A 53 -11.14 -6.39 3.24
C GLN A 53 -12.30 -5.87 4.10
N SER A 54 -12.01 -5.05 5.12
CA SER A 54 -12.99 -4.47 6.01
C SER A 54 -12.60 -3.04 6.45
N PRO A 55 -13.56 -2.24 6.96
CA PRO A 55 -13.26 -0.95 7.58
C PRO A 55 -12.30 -1.07 8.78
N ALA A 56 -12.36 -2.18 9.52
CA ALA A 56 -11.46 -2.45 10.64
C ALA A 56 -10.00 -2.61 10.16
N ASP A 57 -9.79 -3.32 9.05
CA ASP A 57 -8.46 -3.46 8.43
C ASP A 57 -7.91 -2.11 7.98
N VAL A 58 -8.76 -1.26 7.38
CA VAL A 58 -8.38 0.11 6.99
C VAL A 58 -7.93 0.91 8.21
N ALA A 59 -8.72 0.88 9.29
CA ALA A 59 -8.39 1.60 10.51
C ALA A 59 -7.08 1.10 11.14
N ALA A 60 -6.83 -0.21 11.11
CA ALA A 60 -5.60 -0.80 11.61
C ALA A 60 -4.38 -0.36 10.78
N LEU A 61 -4.49 -0.37 9.45
CA LEU A 61 -3.43 0.09 8.54
C LEU A 61 -3.11 1.57 8.69
N VAL A 62 -4.13 2.43 8.81
CA VAL A 62 -3.91 3.88 9.00
C VAL A 62 -3.21 4.14 10.34
N LYS A 63 -3.60 3.43 11.41
CA LYS A 63 -2.92 3.52 12.71
C LYS A 63 -1.47 3.07 12.61
N PHE A 64 -1.22 1.92 11.97
CA PHE A 64 0.13 1.40 11.74
C PHE A 64 1.00 2.40 10.95
N ALA A 65 0.49 2.91 9.83
CA ALA A 65 1.22 3.83 8.98
C ALA A 65 1.57 5.13 9.72
N LYS A 66 0.62 5.68 10.50
CA LYS A 66 0.87 6.83 11.36
C LYS A 66 1.90 6.55 12.46
N SER A 67 1.80 5.42 13.17
CA SER A 67 2.73 5.12 14.28
C SER A 67 4.16 4.87 13.81
N HIS A 68 4.34 4.41 12.57
CA HIS A 68 5.64 4.16 11.96
C HIS A 68 6.10 5.28 11.00
N ALA A 69 5.36 6.40 10.94
CA ALA A 69 5.61 7.52 10.02
C ALA A 69 5.79 7.09 8.55
N VAL A 70 5.06 6.06 8.11
CA VAL A 70 5.08 5.56 6.73
C VAL A 70 4.09 6.37 5.90
N PRO A 71 4.55 7.11 4.86
CA PRO A 71 3.65 7.78 3.93
C PRO A 71 2.77 6.76 3.20
N PHE A 72 1.50 7.09 3.00
CA PHE A 72 0.56 6.23 2.29
C PHE A 72 -0.44 7.04 1.49
N THR A 73 -0.90 6.44 0.39
CA THR A 73 -2.03 6.92 -0.39
C THR A 73 -3.10 5.83 -0.45
N VAL A 74 -4.37 6.23 -0.52
CA VAL A 74 -5.49 5.30 -0.63
C VAL A 74 -6.01 5.33 -2.05
N ARG A 75 -6.17 4.13 -2.65
CA ARG A 75 -6.74 3.98 -3.99
C ARG A 75 -8.00 3.12 -3.93
N SER A 76 -9.11 3.66 -4.46
CA SER A 76 -10.38 2.95 -4.70
C SER A 76 -10.63 2.76 -6.20
N GLY A 77 -11.78 2.18 -6.58
CA GLY A 77 -12.20 1.92 -7.96
C GLY A 77 -12.31 3.18 -8.83
N GLY A 78 -11.20 3.56 -9.46
CA GLY A 78 -11.14 4.01 -10.87
C GLY A 78 -11.83 5.29 -11.33
N HIS A 79 -12.57 6.05 -10.51
CA HIS A 79 -13.19 7.34 -10.91
C HIS A 79 -12.60 8.57 -10.20
N ASN A 80 -11.37 8.48 -9.73
CA ASN A 80 -10.63 9.65 -9.28
C ASN A 80 -9.92 10.28 -10.49
N LEU A 81 -10.53 11.31 -11.09
CA LEU A 81 -9.96 12.10 -12.19
C LEU A 81 -8.56 12.64 -11.90
N GLU A 82 -8.20 12.78 -10.62
CA GLU A 82 -6.96 13.43 -10.19
C GLU A 82 -5.77 12.50 -9.99
N GLY A 83 -5.94 11.18 -10.10
CA GLY A 83 -4.82 10.21 -10.07
C GLY A 83 -3.77 10.45 -8.97
N ARG A 84 -4.16 10.89 -7.76
CA ARG A 84 -3.22 11.51 -6.81
C ARG A 84 -2.15 10.53 -6.30
N PRO A 85 -0.86 10.81 -6.52
CA PRO A 85 0.25 10.29 -5.73
C PRO A 85 0.70 11.41 -4.76
N PHE A 86 0.45 11.26 -3.47
CA PHE A 86 1.16 12.05 -2.44
C PHE A 86 1.67 11.10 -1.37
#